data_AF-A0A1F6HL82-F1
#
_entry.id   AF-A0A1F6HL82-F1
#
_cell.length_a   1.000
_cell.length_b   1.000
_cell.length_c   1.000
_cell.angle_alpha   90.00
_cell.angle_beta   90.00
_cell.angle_gamma   90.00
#
_symmetry.space_group_name_H-M   'P 1'
#
loop_
_entity.id
_entity.type
_entity.pdbx_description
1 polymer ?
#
loop_
_entity_poly.entity_id
_entity_poly.type
_entity_poly.pdbx_seq_one_letter_code
_entity_poly.pdbx_strand_id
1 'polypeptide(L)' 'MKKKFLIVLIVIVLLLDWAALHDITAGREPQSALGGEYITLIFSVLALIVIGYLIYRNKQSRN' A
#
# COMPACT_ATOMS: atom_id res chain seq x y z
N MET A 1 15.78 -10.20 10.95
CA MET A 1 14.53 -10.76 10.38
C MET A 1 13.46 -9.68 10.16
N LYS A 2 13.13 -8.84 11.15
CA LYS A 2 12.07 -7.81 11.06
C LYS A 2 12.18 -6.84 9.86
N LYS A 3 13.39 -6.37 9.51
CA LYS A 3 13.60 -5.46 8.38
C LYS A 3 13.37 -6.11 7.01
N LYS A 4 13.82 -7.35 6.81
CA LYS A 4 13.62 -8.10 5.55
C LYS A 4 12.14 -8.39 5.32
N PHE A 5 11.42 -8.76 6.38
CA PHE A 5 9.97 -8.95 6.34
C PHE A 5 9.23 -7.65 5.96
N LEU A 6 9.63 -6.51 6.53
CA LEU A 6 9.08 -5.21 6.18
C LEU A 6 9.32 -4.82 4.72
N ILE A 7 10.51 -5.09 4.20
CA ILE A 7 10.82 -4.86 2.79
C ILE A 7 9.94 -5.74 1.89
N VAL A 8 9.81 -7.02 2.20
CA VAL A 8 8.94 -7.93 1.44
C VAL A 8 7.49 -7.47 1.46
N LEU A 9 6.99 -7.04 2.63
CA LEU A 9 5.63 -6.50 2.76
C LEU A 9 5.43 -5.26 1.89
N ILE A 10 6.38 -4.32 1.89
CA ILE A 10 6.33 -3.11 1.05
C ILE A 10 6.33 -3.50 -0.43
N VAL A 11 7.19 -4.43 -0.85
CA VAL A 11 7.24 -4.89 -2.24
C VAL A 11 5.92 -5.52 -2.67
N ILE A 12 5.30 -6.35 -1.83
CA ILE A 12 3.99 -6.97 -2.12
C ILE A 12 2.91 -5.89 -2.28
N VAL A 13 2.87 -4.91 -1.38
CA VAL A 13 1.91 -3.80 -1.45
C VAL A 13 2.08 -3.02 -2.76
N LEU A 14 3.32 -2.70 -3.15
CA LEU A 14 3.60 -2.00 -4.40
C LEU A 14 3.21 -2.80 -5.65
N LEU A 15 3.36 -4.13 -5.62
CA LEU A 15 2.93 -4.99 -6.72
C LEU A 15 1.40 -5.04 -6.86
N LEU A 16 0.67 -5.06 -5.73
CA LEU A 16 -0.79 -4.99 -5.73
C LEU A 16 -1.28 -3.63 -6.23
N ASP A 17 -0.65 -2.54 -5.80
CA ASP A 17 -0.95 -1.19 -6.29
C ASP A 17 -0.66 -1.05 -7.78
N TRP A 18 0.41 -1.67 -8.28
CA TRP A 18 0.71 -1.67 -9.71
C TRP A 18 -0.36 -2.37 -10.53
N ALA A 19 -0.85 -3.53 -10.09
CA ALA A 19 -1.93 -4.25 -10.76
C ALA A 19 -3.23 -3.45 -10.75
N ALA A 20 -3.62 -2.92 -9.58
CA ALA A 20 -4.80 -2.07 -9.43
C ALA A 20 -4.71 -0.79 -10.30
N LEU A 21 -3.55 -0.13 -10.32
CA LEU A 21 -3.34 1.06 -11.14
C LEU A 21 -3.39 0.73 -12.64
N HIS A 22 -2.87 -0.44 -13.05
CA HIS A 22 -2.92 -0.87 -14.44
C HIS A 22 -4.37 -1.06 -14.92
N ASP A 23 -5.22 -1.71 -14.14
CA ASP A 23 -6.60 -1.97 -14.54
C ASP A 23 -7.47 -0.69 -14.51
N ILE A 24 -7.25 0.20 -13.53
CA ILE A 24 -7.81 1.57 -13.51
C ILE A 24 -7.40 2.36 -14.77
N THR A 25 -6.10 2.41 -15.09
CA THR A 25 -5.58 3.21 -16.22
C THR A 25 -5.87 2.60 -17.58
N ALA A 26 -6.09 1.28 -17.65
CA ALA A 26 -6.54 0.59 -18.84
C ALA A 26 -8.06 0.75 -19.08
N GLY A 27 -8.79 1.41 -18.16
CA GLY A 27 -10.22 1.65 -18.27
C GLY A 27 -11.04 0.35 -18.23
N ARG A 28 -10.50 -0.69 -17.60
CA ARG A 28 -11.16 -2.01 -17.48
C ARG A 28 -12.19 -2.04 -16.35
N GLU A 29 -12.16 -1.06 -15.44
CA GLU A 29 -13.16 -0.92 -14.38
C GLU A 29 -14.40 -0.13 -14.81
N PRO A 30 -15.61 -0.54 -14.35
CA PRO A 30 -16.82 0.23 -14.55
C PRO A 30 -16.73 1.56 -13.79
N GLN A 31 -16.85 2.69 -14.51
CA GLN A 31 -16.76 4.07 -13.98
C GLN A 31 -17.82 4.42 -12.91
N SER A 32 -18.73 3.49 -12.58
CA SER A 32 -19.98 3.76 -11.86
C SER A 32 -19.94 3.49 -10.36
N ALA A 33 -18.89 2.88 -9.81
CA ALA A 33 -18.78 2.64 -8.38
C ALA A 33 -17.32 2.41 -8.02
N LEU A 34 -16.92 2.78 -6.81
CA LEU A 34 -15.62 2.41 -6.22
C LEU A 34 -15.29 0.94 -6.53
N GLY A 35 -14.50 0.72 -7.58
CA GLY A 35 -14.02 -0.60 -7.97
C GLY A 35 -13.17 -1.20 -6.86
N GLY A 36 -13.06 -2.52 -6.86
CA GLY A 36 -12.20 -3.23 -5.90
C GLY A 36 -10.76 -2.74 -5.94
N GLU A 37 -10.31 -2.22 -7.08
CA GLU A 37 -8.98 -1.66 -7.28
C GLU A 37 -8.80 -0.33 -6.53
N TYR A 38 -9.81 0.57 -6.57
CA TYR A 38 -9.78 1.81 -5.79
C TYR A 38 -9.78 1.55 -4.28
N ILE A 39 -10.54 0.55 -3.82
CA ILE A 39 -10.54 0.12 -2.41
C ILE A 39 -9.15 -0.39 -2.04
N THR A 40 -8.55 -1.22 -2.87
CA THR A 40 -7.19 -1.76 -2.66
C THR A 40 -6.17 -0.64 -2.52
N LEU A 41 -6.25 0.39 -3.37
CA LEU A 41 -5.38 1.57 -3.33
C LEU A 41 -5.54 2.37 -2.02
N ILE A 42 -6.79 2.60 -1.56
CA ILE A 42 -7.06 3.29 -0.29
C ILE A 42 -6.47 2.52 0.89
N PHE A 43 -6.68 1.20 0.94
CA PHE A 43 -6.14 0.36 2.00
C PHE A 43 -4.61 0.32 1.98
N SER A 44 -3.99 0.29 0.80
CA SER A 44 -2.53 0.37 0.64
C SER A 44 -1.97 1.67 1.23
N VAL A 45 -2.55 2.81 0.88
CA VAL A 45 -2.13 4.11 1.40
C VAL A 45 -2.22 4.16 2.92
N LEU A 46 -3.33 3.68 3.50
CA LEU A 46 -3.49 3.61 4.95
C LEU A 46 -2.45 2.69 5.60
N ALA A 47 -2.16 1.52 5.01
CA ALA A 47 -1.15 0.60 5.50
C ALA A 47 0.25 1.24 5.50
N LEU A 48 0.62 1.96 4.43
CA LEU A 48 1.90 2.66 4.34
C LEU A 48 2.03 3.79 5.35
N ILE A 49 0.95 4.55 5.61
CA ILE A 49 0.93 5.60 6.64
C ILE A 49 1.16 4.99 8.03
N VAL A 50 0.46 3.90 8.36
CA VAL A 50 0.62 3.22 9.67
C VAL A 50 2.04 2.67 9.82
N ILE A 51 2.58 2.02 8.78
CA ILE A 51 3.96 1.52 8.79
C ILE A 51 4.95 2.66 8.98
N GLY A 52 4.80 3.76 8.24
CA GLY A 52 5.64 4.95 8.34
C GLY A 52 5.61 5.56 9.75
N TYR A 53 4.42 5.70 10.33
CA TYR A 53 4.24 6.19 11.70
C TYR A 53 4.91 5.28 12.75
N LEU A 54 4.75 3.95 12.63
CA LEU A 54 5.39 3.00 13.53
C LEU A 54 6.93 3.04 13.42
N ILE A 55 7.47 3.21 12.21
CA ILE A 55 8.91 3.39 12.01
C ILE A 55 9.40 4.69 12.65
N TYR A 56 8.68 5.79 12.43
CA TYR A 56 9.02 7.11 13.00
C TYR A 56 9.03 7.08 14.54
N ARG A 57 7.96 6.56 15.16
CA ARG A 57 7.84 6.43 16.62
C ARG A 57 8.96 5.55 17.21
N ASN A 58 9.26 4.42 16.56
CA ASN A 58 10.33 3.53 17.02
C ASN A 58 11.73 4.14 16.88
N LYS A 59 11.94 5.03 15.91
CA LYS A 59 13.19 5.80 15.79
C LYS A 59 13.32 6.82 16.91
N GLN A 60 12.23 7.51 17.26
CA GLN A 60 12.21 8.52 18.31
C GLN A 60 12.38 7.92 19.72
N SER A 61 11.89 6.70 19.96
CA SER A 61 12.13 5.97 21.22
C SER A 61 13.57 5.49 21.42
N ARG A 62 14.41 5.52 20.38
CA ARG A 62 15.79 5.02 20.40
C ARG A 62 16.84 6.13 20.44
N ASN A 63 16.44 7.39 20.28
CA ASN A 63 17.27 8.58 20.47
C ASN A 63 17.02 9.15 21.87
#